data_AF-A0A086AF46-F1
#
_entry.id   AF-A0A086AF46-F1
#
_cell.length_a   1.000
_cell.length_b   1.000
_cell.length_c   1.000
_cell.angle_alpha   90.00
_cell.angle_beta   90.00
_cell.angle_gamma   90.00
#
_symmetry.space_group_name_H-M   'P 1'
#
loop_
_entity.id
_entity.type
_entity.pdbx_description
1 polymer ?
#
loop_
_entity_poly.entity_id
_entity_poly.type
_entity_poly.pdbx_seq_one_letter_code
_entity_poly.pdbx_strand_id
1 'polypeptide(L)'
;MAIDVKNFKYSDDYDDINVVRMQIPGMDDYVKAFQIAPKIYVMPEPHHNIITNTVQEWEDYRESNYKEDSQKDRFIQAIISHMKNIVTGKKGELLITQIGKLSPLLDLGDQIRREGIDLEGHKAEVNMRGLIQVAINRFHADEGFYRIKIIRGMAESTVKRGHVLIMAESPSVAHDNISGYAYCKFQ
;
A
#
# COMPACT_ATOMS: atom_id res chain seq x y z
N MET A 1 -7.15 -16.13 17.16
CA MET A 1 -7.96 -14.92 17.38
C MET A 1 -8.50 -14.54 16.02
N ALA A 2 -9.81 -14.42 15.87
CA ALA A 2 -10.43 -14.13 14.58
C ALA A 2 -9.98 -12.77 14.06
N ILE A 3 -9.79 -12.64 12.75
CA ILE A 3 -9.52 -11.35 12.13
C ILE A 3 -10.80 -10.54 12.13
N ASP A 4 -10.73 -9.36 12.73
CA ASP A 4 -11.79 -8.39 12.66
C ASP A 4 -11.60 -7.51 11.42
N VAL A 5 -12.51 -7.64 10.45
CA VAL A 5 -12.57 -6.78 9.26
C VAL A 5 -13.44 -5.58 9.60
N LYS A 6 -12.80 -4.41 9.69
CA LYS A 6 -13.44 -3.17 10.11
C LYS A 6 -14.42 -2.65 9.07
N ASN A 7 -15.50 -2.04 9.55
CA ASN A 7 -16.42 -1.27 8.73
C ASN A 7 -15.93 0.18 8.64
N PHE A 8 -16.05 0.76 7.46
CA PHE A 8 -15.80 2.17 7.23
C PHE A 8 -16.81 2.73 6.25
N LYS A 9 -16.97 4.05 6.24
CA LYS A 9 -17.57 4.81 5.15
C LYS A 9 -16.54 5.79 4.61
N TYR A 10 -16.67 6.17 3.34
CA TYR A 10 -15.76 7.16 2.76
C TYR A 10 -15.77 8.49 3.52
N SER A 11 -16.95 8.84 4.07
CA SER A 11 -17.15 10.05 4.89
C SER A 11 -16.48 10.01 6.26
N ASP A 12 -15.95 8.88 6.71
CA ASP A 12 -15.32 8.79 8.04
C ASP A 12 -14.13 9.74 8.14
N ASP A 13 -14.00 10.38 9.30
CA ASP A 13 -12.94 11.35 9.57
C ASP A 13 -11.56 10.67 9.63
N TYR A 14 -10.53 11.44 9.31
CA TYR A 14 -9.15 10.99 9.49
C TYR A 14 -8.85 10.80 10.97
N ASP A 15 -8.52 9.58 11.38
CA ASP A 15 -8.08 9.24 12.74
C ASP A 15 -6.54 9.07 12.81
N ASP A 16 -5.86 9.15 11.67
CA ASP A 16 -4.43 8.85 11.46
C ASP A 16 -4.01 7.45 11.95
N ILE A 17 -4.98 6.57 12.23
CA ILE A 17 -4.79 5.19 12.66
C ILE A 17 -5.26 4.23 11.57
N ASN A 18 -6.57 4.23 11.30
CA ASN A 18 -7.19 3.37 10.31
C ASN A 18 -7.65 4.16 9.09
N VAL A 19 -8.06 5.42 9.26
CA VAL A 19 -8.42 6.34 8.18
C VAL A 19 -7.29 7.35 8.05
N VAL A 20 -6.52 7.22 6.98
CA VAL A 20 -5.25 7.92 6.82
C VAL A 20 -5.15 8.62 5.47
N ARG A 21 -4.21 9.57 5.35
CA ARG A 21 -3.80 10.10 4.05
C ARG A 21 -2.64 9.27 3.53
N MET A 22 -2.79 8.64 2.38
CA MET A 22 -1.78 7.78 1.77
C MET A 22 -1.41 8.30 0.39
N GLN A 23 -0.12 8.29 0.06
CA GLN A 23 0.37 8.66 -1.26
C GLN A 23 -0.09 7.64 -2.29
N ILE A 24 -0.61 8.10 -3.43
CA ILE A 24 -0.89 7.23 -4.57
C ILE A 24 0.45 6.72 -5.12
N PRO A 25 0.63 5.40 -5.31
CA PRO A 25 1.86 4.86 -5.88
C PRO A 25 2.21 5.52 -7.22
N GLY A 26 3.41 6.08 -7.33
CA GLY A 26 3.88 6.73 -8.56
C GLY A 26 3.34 8.14 -8.82
N MET A 27 2.67 8.77 -7.84
CA MET A 27 2.21 10.16 -7.91
C MET A 27 2.52 10.90 -6.60
N ASP A 28 2.59 12.23 -6.65
CA ASP A 28 2.86 13.07 -5.47
C ASP A 28 1.60 13.43 -4.65
N ASP A 29 0.44 12.91 -5.05
CA ASP A 29 -0.84 13.16 -4.42
C ASP A 29 -1.11 12.24 -3.23
N TYR A 30 -1.72 12.81 -2.19
CA TYR A 30 -2.17 12.10 -0.99
C TYR A 30 -3.69 12.06 -0.92
N VAL A 31 -4.23 10.85 -0.74
CA VAL A 31 -5.67 10.58 -0.76
C VAL A 31 -6.09 9.74 0.45
N LYS A 32 -7.40 9.65 0.71
CA LYS A 32 -7.92 8.88 1.83
C LYS A 32 -7.75 7.37 1.60
N ALA A 33 -7.25 6.66 2.61
CA ALA A 33 -7.15 5.20 2.61
C ALA A 33 -7.60 4.61 3.96
N PHE A 34 -8.10 3.38 3.93
CA PHE A 34 -8.80 2.72 5.04
C PHE A 34 -8.14 1.40 5.38
N GLN A 35 -7.67 1.25 6.62
CA GLN A 35 -7.11 0.02 7.13
C GLN A 35 -8.23 -0.94 7.55
N ILE A 36 -8.71 -1.76 6.62
CA ILE A 36 -9.82 -2.70 6.86
C ILE A 36 -9.39 -3.92 7.69
N ALA A 37 -8.11 -4.28 7.67
CA ALA A 37 -7.52 -5.38 8.45
C ALA A 37 -6.04 -5.06 8.73
N PRO A 38 -5.36 -5.78 9.66
CA PRO A 38 -3.94 -5.54 9.94
C PRO A 38 -3.09 -5.52 8.67
N LYS A 39 -2.45 -4.37 8.40
CA LYS A 39 -1.56 -4.13 7.24
C LYS A 39 -2.24 -4.25 5.86
N ILE A 40 -3.57 -4.26 5.77
CA ILE A 40 -4.34 -4.26 4.52
C ILE A 40 -5.14 -2.96 4.44
N TYR A 41 -4.88 -2.19 3.38
CA TYR A 41 -5.51 -0.90 3.14
C TYR A 41 -6.34 -0.93 1.86
N VAL A 42 -7.41 -0.14 1.87
CA VAL A 42 -8.25 0.14 0.69
C VAL A 42 -8.13 1.61 0.36
N MET A 43 -7.82 1.92 -0.89
CA MET A 43 -7.78 3.27 -1.44
C MET A 43 -8.74 3.33 -2.62
N PRO A 44 -9.87 4.06 -2.52
CA PRO A 44 -10.87 4.15 -3.59
C PRO A 44 -10.43 5.14 -4.69
N GLU A 45 -9.22 4.93 -5.21
CA GLU A 45 -8.64 5.71 -6.30
C GLU A 45 -8.01 4.73 -7.29
N PRO A 46 -8.08 5.01 -8.61
CA PRO A 46 -7.55 4.14 -9.63
C PRO A 46 -6.02 4.04 -9.53
N HIS A 47 -5.46 2.85 -9.76
CA HIS A 47 -4.00 2.71 -9.81
C HIS A 47 -3.41 3.42 -11.03
N HIS A 48 -2.35 4.20 -10.83
CA HIS A 48 -1.62 4.86 -11.91
C HIS A 48 -0.55 3.91 -12.48
N ASN A 49 -0.91 3.13 -13.50
CA ASN A 49 0.07 2.32 -14.25
C ASN A 49 0.69 3.15 -15.38
N ILE A 50 1.79 3.83 -15.08
CA ILE A 50 2.52 4.73 -16.00
C ILE A 50 2.93 4.01 -17.30
N ILE A 51 3.10 2.69 -17.26
CA ILE A 51 3.55 1.91 -18.43
C ILE A 51 2.49 1.89 -19.54
N THR A 52 1.20 1.95 -19.18
CA THR A 52 0.10 1.81 -20.14
C THR A 52 -0.75 3.05 -20.31
N ASN A 53 -0.73 3.99 -19.36
CA ASN A 53 -1.60 5.17 -19.38
C ASN A 53 -0.79 6.45 -19.27
N THR A 54 -1.28 7.51 -19.90
CA THR A 54 -0.83 8.87 -19.60
C THR A 54 -1.47 9.39 -18.31
N VAL A 55 -0.85 10.41 -17.70
CA VAL A 55 -1.40 11.08 -16.51
C VAL A 55 -2.80 11.64 -16.79
N GLN A 56 -3.00 12.27 -17.96
CA GLN A 56 -4.28 12.86 -18.34
C GLN A 56 -5.39 11.80 -18.47
N GLU A 57 -5.12 10.67 -19.14
CA GLU A 57 -6.11 9.58 -19.28
C GLU A 57 -6.50 9.00 -17.92
N TRP A 58 -5.55 8.92 -16.99
CA TRP A 58 -5.81 8.49 -15.63
C TRP A 58 -6.67 9.50 -14.86
N GLU A 59 -6.36 10.79 -14.98
CA GLU A 59 -7.15 11.88 -14.37
C GLU A 59 -8.58 11.89 -14.90
N ASP A 60 -8.76 11.84 -16.22
CA ASP A 60 -10.08 11.82 -16.86
C ASP A 60 -10.91 10.61 -16.42
N TYR A 61 -10.28 9.44 -16.33
CA TYR A 61 -10.92 8.21 -15.85
C TYR A 61 -11.32 8.32 -14.37
N ARG A 62 -10.43 8.84 -13.53
CA ARG A 62 -10.68 9.10 -12.11
C ARG A 62 -11.83 10.07 -11.93
N GLU A 63 -11.85 11.17 -12.68
CA GLU A 63 -12.94 12.14 -12.63
C GLU A 63 -14.28 11.57 -13.11
N SER A 64 -14.27 10.59 -13.99
CA SER A 64 -15.49 9.98 -14.51
C SER A 64 -16.07 8.91 -13.58
N ASN A 65 -15.22 8.14 -12.90
CA ASN A 65 -15.63 6.93 -12.16
C ASN A 65 -15.48 7.04 -10.64
N TYR A 66 -14.62 7.92 -10.16
CA TYR A 66 -14.21 8.05 -8.77
C TYR A 66 -14.18 9.52 -8.31
N LYS A 67 -15.02 10.38 -8.89
CA LYS A 67 -15.15 11.79 -8.48
C LYS A 67 -16.07 11.95 -7.28
N GLU A 68 -17.16 11.20 -7.26
CA GLU A 68 -18.14 11.32 -6.19
C GLU A 68 -17.80 10.45 -4.98
N ASP A 69 -17.97 10.99 -3.78
CA ASP A 69 -17.85 10.24 -2.53
C ASP A 69 -18.75 8.99 -2.51
N SER A 70 -19.90 9.05 -3.20
CA SER A 70 -20.84 7.93 -3.35
C SER A 70 -20.24 6.75 -4.13
N GLN A 71 -19.42 7.02 -5.15
CA GLN A 71 -18.73 6.00 -5.94
C GLN A 71 -17.61 5.37 -5.10
N LYS A 72 -16.84 6.20 -4.40
CA LYS A 72 -15.76 5.77 -3.49
C LYS A 72 -16.28 4.93 -2.34
N ASP A 73 -17.40 5.32 -1.74
CA ASP A 73 -18.04 4.56 -0.66
C ASP A 73 -18.51 3.18 -1.16
N ARG A 74 -19.17 3.11 -2.33
CA ARG A 74 -19.58 1.84 -2.94
C ARG A 74 -18.41 0.89 -3.13
N PHE A 75 -17.27 1.39 -3.62
CA PHE A 75 -16.05 0.59 -3.75
C PHE A 75 -15.57 0.05 -2.41
N ILE A 76 -15.47 0.91 -1.38
CA ILE A 76 -15.05 0.49 -0.03
C ILE A 76 -15.98 -0.59 0.53
N GLN A 77 -17.30 -0.39 0.45
CA GLN A 77 -18.28 -1.36 0.93
C GLN A 77 -18.16 -2.70 0.22
N ALA A 78 -17.93 -2.70 -1.10
CA ALA A 78 -17.75 -3.92 -1.88
C ALA A 78 -16.52 -4.70 -1.39
N ILE A 79 -15.38 -4.03 -1.23
CA ILE A 79 -14.14 -4.68 -0.75
C ILE A 79 -14.32 -5.21 0.69
N ILE A 80 -14.93 -4.44 1.60
CA ILE A 80 -15.21 -4.89 2.97
C ILE A 80 -16.10 -6.13 2.96
N SER A 81 -17.15 -6.14 2.14
CA SER A 81 -18.06 -7.27 1.98
C SER A 81 -17.32 -8.53 1.48
N HIS A 82 -16.50 -8.40 0.44
CA HIS A 82 -15.70 -9.50 -0.08
C HIS A 82 -14.70 -10.03 0.97
N MET A 83 -14.01 -9.14 1.68
CA MET A 83 -13.06 -9.53 2.71
C MET A 83 -13.74 -10.25 3.88
N LYS A 84 -14.91 -9.78 4.32
CA LYS A 84 -15.72 -10.48 5.32
C LYS A 84 -16.11 -11.88 4.86
N ASN A 85 -16.58 -12.01 3.61
CA ASN A 85 -16.92 -13.31 3.04
C ASN A 85 -15.71 -14.25 3.00
N ILE A 86 -14.52 -13.76 2.62
CA ILE A 86 -13.29 -14.55 2.61
C ILE A 86 -12.96 -15.09 4.02
N VAL A 87 -13.03 -14.24 5.05
CA VAL A 87 -12.66 -14.64 6.42
C VAL A 87 -13.71 -15.52 7.10
N THR A 88 -14.92 -15.70 6.54
CA THR A 88 -15.87 -16.71 7.05
C THR A 88 -15.34 -18.13 6.94
N GLY A 89 -14.48 -18.40 5.94
CA GLY A 89 -13.84 -19.70 5.76
C GLY A 89 -12.52 -19.79 6.52
N LYS A 90 -12.29 -20.89 7.24
CA LYS A 90 -11.03 -21.12 8.01
C LYS A 90 -9.74 -20.92 7.18
N LYS A 91 -9.77 -21.31 5.90
CA LYS A 91 -8.62 -21.11 4.98
C LYS A 91 -8.43 -19.64 4.62
N GLY A 92 -9.51 -18.89 4.39
CA GLY A 92 -9.46 -17.46 4.10
C GLY A 92 -9.01 -16.65 5.32
N GLU A 93 -9.52 -16.98 6.50
CA GLU A 93 -9.05 -16.42 7.76
C GLU A 93 -7.54 -16.64 7.96
N LEU A 94 -7.05 -17.87 7.70
CA LEU A 94 -5.62 -18.15 7.77
C LEU A 94 -4.82 -17.31 6.76
N LEU A 95 -5.28 -17.21 5.52
CA LEU A 95 -4.63 -16.42 4.47
C LEU A 95 -4.48 -14.95 4.90
N ILE A 96 -5.59 -14.30 5.29
CA ILE A 96 -5.56 -12.90 5.70
C ILE A 96 -4.71 -12.71 6.97
N THR A 97 -4.70 -13.70 7.88
CA THR A 97 -3.85 -13.66 9.08
C THR A 97 -2.38 -13.66 8.70
N GLN A 98 -1.99 -14.51 7.75
CA GLN A 98 -0.61 -14.57 7.27
C GLN A 98 -0.22 -13.28 6.55
N ILE A 99 -1.09 -12.72 5.71
CA ILE A 99 -0.86 -11.42 5.06
C ILE A 99 -0.62 -10.31 6.09
N GLY A 100 -1.45 -10.23 7.14
CA GLY A 100 -1.27 -9.24 8.20
C GLY A 100 0.02 -9.42 9.02
N LYS A 101 0.61 -10.63 9.01
CA LYS A 101 1.88 -10.96 9.66
C LYS A 101 3.09 -10.85 8.74
N LEU A 102 2.90 -10.69 7.42
CA LEU A 102 4.00 -10.43 6.51
C LEU A 102 4.78 -9.23 7.03
N SER A 103 6.07 -9.25 6.78
CA SER A 103 6.97 -8.11 6.93
C SER A 103 7.92 -8.20 5.74
N PRO A 104 8.09 -7.14 4.93
CA PRO A 104 8.96 -7.21 3.78
C PRO A 104 10.38 -7.52 4.21
N LEU A 105 11.04 -8.35 3.40
CA LEU A 105 12.47 -8.58 3.56
C LEU A 105 13.23 -7.31 3.15
N LEU A 106 14.37 -7.07 3.81
CA LEU A 106 15.32 -6.06 3.36
C LEU A 106 15.80 -6.38 1.96
N ASP A 107 15.60 -5.44 1.03
CA ASP A 107 16.39 -5.42 -0.20
C ASP A 107 17.71 -4.68 0.07
N LEU A 108 18.71 -5.44 0.52
CA LEU A 108 20.08 -4.96 0.69
C LEU A 108 20.63 -4.36 -0.61
N GLY A 109 20.22 -4.86 -1.78
CA GLY A 109 20.69 -4.38 -3.08
C GLY A 109 20.12 -3.01 -3.46
N ASP A 110 18.85 -2.73 -3.13
CA ASP A 110 18.25 -1.40 -3.34
C ASP A 110 18.83 -0.36 -2.37
N GLN A 111 19.11 -0.77 -1.12
CA GLN A 111 19.73 0.10 -0.13
C GLN A 111 21.19 0.45 -0.49
N ILE A 112 21.98 -0.53 -0.93
CA ILE A 112 23.35 -0.32 -1.44
C ILE A 112 23.35 0.62 -2.65
N ARG A 113 22.39 0.47 -3.59
CA ARG A 113 22.26 1.35 -4.75
C ARG A 113 21.84 2.78 -4.38
N ARG A 114 20.89 2.96 -3.47
CA ARG A 114 20.47 4.29 -2.99
C ARG A 114 21.58 5.04 -2.25
N GLU A 115 22.45 4.30 -1.56
CA GLU A 115 23.59 4.87 -0.85
C GLU A 115 24.84 5.04 -1.73
N GLY A 116 24.76 4.67 -3.02
CA GLY A 116 25.83 4.88 -3.99
C GLY A 116 27.08 4.03 -3.73
N ILE A 117 26.92 2.85 -3.13
CA ILE A 117 28.04 2.02 -2.69
C ILE A 117 28.45 1.08 -3.84
N ASP A 118 29.63 1.34 -4.41
CA ASP A 118 30.25 0.54 -5.47
C ASP A 118 30.86 -0.75 -4.90
N LEU A 119 30.47 -1.90 -5.46
CA LEU A 119 30.85 -3.23 -4.98
C LEU A 119 32.03 -3.85 -5.74
N GLU A 120 32.66 -3.13 -6.67
CA GLU A 120 33.82 -3.65 -7.39
C GLU A 120 35.10 -3.66 -6.53
N GLY A 121 35.55 -4.86 -6.14
CA GLY A 121 36.92 -5.13 -5.67
C GLY A 121 37.03 -5.85 -4.32
N HIS A 122 38.20 -6.48 -4.08
CA HIS A 122 38.56 -7.32 -2.93
C HIS A 122 38.52 -6.66 -1.52
N LYS A 123 37.91 -5.47 -1.38
CA LYS A 123 37.51 -4.87 -0.09
C LYS A 123 36.07 -5.24 0.33
N ALA A 124 35.36 -6.02 -0.50
CA ALA A 124 33.94 -6.34 -0.33
C ALA A 124 33.58 -7.08 0.97
N GLU A 125 34.44 -7.95 1.52
CA GLU A 125 34.09 -8.71 2.74
C GLU A 125 34.05 -7.87 4.02
N VAL A 126 35.00 -6.93 4.20
CA VAL A 126 35.02 -6.01 5.35
C VAL A 126 33.90 -4.97 5.23
N ASN A 127 33.57 -4.59 4.00
CA ASN A 127 32.43 -3.72 3.72
C ASN A 127 31.09 -4.44 3.90
N MET A 128 30.97 -5.73 3.56
CA MET A 128 29.72 -6.48 3.71
C MET A 128 29.27 -6.61 5.16
N ARG A 129 30.16 -6.86 6.12
CA ARG A 129 29.76 -6.87 7.55
C ARG A 129 29.32 -5.49 8.04
N GLY A 130 30.01 -4.42 7.62
CA GLY A 130 29.61 -3.05 7.92
C GLY A 130 28.27 -2.68 7.28
N LEU A 131 28.06 -3.07 6.03
CA LEU A 131 26.81 -2.89 5.27
C LEU A 131 25.66 -3.68 5.85
N ILE A 132 25.87 -4.94 6.22
CA ILE A 132 24.88 -5.76 6.92
C ILE A 132 24.54 -5.12 8.27
N GLN A 133 25.54 -4.60 9.00
CA GLN A 133 25.28 -3.91 10.27
C GLN A 133 24.52 -2.59 10.08
N VAL A 134 24.84 -1.80 9.06
CA VAL A 134 24.10 -0.56 8.70
C VAL A 134 22.68 -0.90 8.25
N ALA A 135 22.53 -1.91 7.40
CA ALA A 135 21.24 -2.37 6.94
C ALA A 135 20.40 -2.95 8.07
N ILE A 136 20.97 -3.72 9.00
CA ILE A 136 20.29 -4.20 10.22
C ILE A 136 19.93 -3.02 11.14
N ASN A 137 20.84 -2.06 11.34
CA ASN A 137 20.59 -0.90 12.20
C ASN A 137 19.54 0.06 11.62
N ARG A 138 19.41 0.11 10.29
CA ARG A 138 18.40 0.89 9.56
C ARG A 138 17.19 0.04 9.16
N PHE A 139 17.24 -1.27 9.40
CA PHE A 139 16.11 -2.15 9.17
C PHE A 139 15.10 -1.88 10.24
N HIS A 140 14.07 -1.17 9.81
CA HIS A 140 12.84 -1.18 10.55
C HIS A 140 12.06 -2.34 9.99
N ALA A 141 11.89 -3.42 10.76
CA ALA A 141 11.01 -4.55 10.41
C ALA A 141 9.57 -4.09 10.10
N ASP A 142 9.25 -2.87 10.52
CA ASP A 142 8.02 -2.20 10.21
C ASP A 142 7.98 -1.63 8.79
N GLU A 143 9.11 -1.54 8.06
CA GLU A 143 9.29 -1.71 6.59
C GLU A 143 8.01 -1.75 5.74
N GLY A 144 7.62 -0.78 4.92
CA GLY A 144 6.34 -0.89 4.19
C GLY A 144 6.40 -0.27 2.81
N PHE A 145 5.49 -0.71 1.93
CA PHE A 145 5.56 -0.37 0.51
C PHE A 145 4.98 1.00 0.15
N TYR A 146 4.24 1.64 1.07
CA TYR A 146 3.54 2.91 0.80
C TYR A 146 3.84 3.96 1.87
N ARG A 147 3.75 5.24 1.47
CA ARG A 147 3.91 6.39 2.36
C ARG A 147 2.55 6.86 2.85
N ILE A 148 2.33 6.74 4.16
CA ILE A 148 1.18 7.37 4.85
C ILE A 148 1.64 8.71 5.44
N LYS A 149 0.91 9.77 5.13
CA LYS A 149 1.04 11.09 5.75
C LYS A 149 0.14 11.15 6.98
N ILE A 150 0.76 11.27 8.15
CA ILE A 150 0.09 11.56 9.42
C ILE A 150 0.16 13.06 9.66
N ILE A 151 -0.96 13.71 9.96
CA ILE A 151 -1.01 15.14 10.27
C ILE A 151 -1.37 15.30 11.75
N ARG A 152 -0.37 15.18 12.62
CA ARG A 152 -0.50 15.49 14.06
C ARG A 152 0.23 16.79 14.37
N GLY A 153 -0.51 17.87 14.60
CA GLY A 153 -0.01 19.14 15.14
C GLY A 153 1.28 19.66 14.50
N MET A 154 1.18 20.37 13.36
CA MET A 154 2.27 21.09 12.65
C MET A 154 3.56 20.32 12.29
N ALA A 155 3.77 19.08 12.76
CA ALA A 155 4.93 18.26 12.43
C ALA A 155 4.50 17.13 11.48
N GLU A 156 5.04 17.15 10.27
CA GLU A 156 5.00 16.00 9.38
C GLU A 156 5.85 14.90 10.01
N SER A 157 5.22 13.84 10.53
CA SER A 157 5.97 12.69 11.03
C SER A 157 5.38 11.35 10.58
N THR A 158 6.23 10.67 9.81
CA THR A 158 6.46 9.24 9.64
C THR A 158 5.36 8.30 9.10
N VAL A 159 5.83 7.56 8.10
CA VAL A 159 5.32 6.40 7.35
C VAL A 159 4.64 5.35 8.24
N LYS A 160 3.31 5.31 8.23
CA LYS A 160 2.59 4.04 8.49
C LYS A 160 2.66 3.15 7.27
N ARG A 161 2.68 1.84 7.52
CA ARG A 161 3.17 0.85 6.55
C ARG A 161 2.13 -0.26 6.40
N GLY A 162 1.58 -0.36 5.19
CA GLY A 162 0.68 -1.43 4.74
C GLY A 162 1.40 -2.36 3.78
N HIS A 163 0.99 -3.63 3.73
CA HIS A 163 1.55 -4.64 2.84
C HIS A 163 0.69 -4.91 1.61
N VAL A 164 -0.60 -4.69 1.74
CA VAL A 164 -1.53 -4.82 0.65
C VAL A 164 -2.29 -3.51 0.55
N LEU A 165 -2.23 -2.91 -0.63
CA LEU A 165 -3.10 -1.82 -1.02
C LEU A 165 -4.04 -2.33 -2.10
N ILE A 166 -5.33 -2.30 -1.80
CA ILE A 166 -6.40 -2.58 -2.75
C ILE A 166 -6.83 -1.24 -3.33
N MET A 167 -6.61 -1.06 -4.62
CA MET A 167 -6.95 0.15 -5.36
C MET A 167 -8.08 -0.12 -6.35
N ALA A 168 -8.75 0.94 -6.79
CA ALA A 168 -9.66 0.84 -7.91
C ALA A 168 -8.88 0.50 -9.19
N GLU A 169 -9.61 -0.04 -10.17
CA GLU A 169 -9.07 -0.41 -11.47
C GLU A 169 -8.38 0.75 -12.19
N SER A 170 -7.32 0.42 -12.92
CA SER A 170 -6.63 1.35 -13.81
C SER A 170 -7.44 1.53 -15.12
N PRO A 171 -7.40 2.72 -15.76
CA PRO A 171 -8.02 2.96 -17.07
C PRO A 171 -7.73 1.86 -18.11
N SER A 172 -6.47 1.41 -18.20
CA SER A 172 -6.06 0.35 -19.13
C SER A 172 -6.78 -0.99 -18.97
N VAL A 173 -7.40 -1.23 -17.81
CA VAL A 173 -7.91 -2.56 -17.45
C VAL A 173 -9.43 -2.59 -17.44
N ALA A 174 -10.06 -1.42 -17.29
CA ALA A 174 -11.45 -1.23 -17.67
C ALA A 174 -11.70 -1.64 -19.13
N HIS A 175 -10.69 -1.57 -20.00
CA HIS A 175 -10.77 -2.05 -21.38
C HIS A 175 -10.74 -3.59 -21.53
N ASP A 176 -10.19 -4.33 -20.57
CA ASP A 176 -9.97 -5.79 -20.65
C ASP A 176 -10.87 -6.63 -19.71
N ASN A 177 -11.89 -6.03 -19.07
CA ASN A 177 -12.92 -6.71 -18.25
C ASN A 177 -12.41 -7.50 -17.02
N ILE A 178 -11.24 -7.20 -16.46
CA ILE A 178 -10.73 -7.84 -15.24
C ILE A 178 -10.76 -6.82 -14.08
N SER A 179 -11.62 -7.05 -13.09
CA SER A 179 -11.86 -6.09 -12.00
C SER A 179 -10.89 -6.27 -10.82
N GLY A 180 -10.28 -5.16 -10.40
CA GLY A 180 -9.52 -5.00 -9.16
C GLY A 180 -8.02 -5.32 -9.25
N TYR A 181 -7.18 -4.32 -8.95
CA TYR A 181 -5.75 -4.54 -8.71
C TYR A 181 -5.46 -4.56 -7.22
N ALA A 182 -4.99 -5.71 -6.74
CA ALA A 182 -4.20 -5.73 -5.52
C ALA A 182 -2.76 -5.41 -5.92
N TYR A 183 -2.28 -4.22 -5.55
CA TYR A 183 -0.84 -3.99 -5.66
C TYR A 183 -0.19 -4.75 -4.52
N CYS A 184 0.45 -5.86 -4.88
CA CYS A 184 1.30 -6.61 -3.99
C CYS A 184 2.69 -6.59 -4.60
N LYS A 185 3.57 -5.73 -4.09
CA LYS A 185 4.98 -5.81 -4.46
C LYS A 185 5.62 -6.91 -3.62
N PHE A 186 5.66 -8.12 -4.16
CA PHE A 186 6.55 -9.16 -3.66
C PHE A 186 7.86 -8.99 -4.40
N GLN A 187 8.90 -8.51 -3.71
CA GLN A 187 10.27 -8.55 -4.20
C GLN A 187 10.96 -9.75 -3.57
#